data_AF-A0AAV8X7M3-F1
#
_entry.id   AF-A0AAV8X7M3-F1
#
_cell.length_a   1.000
_cell.length_b   1.000
_cell.length_c   1.000
_cell.angle_alpha   90.00
_cell.angle_beta   90.00
_cell.angle_gamma   90.00
#
_symmetry.space_group_name_H-M   'P 1'
#
loop_
_entity.id
_entity.type
_entity.pdbx_description
1 polymer ?
#
loop_
_entity_poly.entity_id
_entity_poly.type
_entity_poly.pdbx_seq_one_letter_code
_entity_poly.pdbx_strand_id
1 'polypeptide(L)' 'MIMRRFQEPGDVEKAFELVHKSRGLEQTQFLAKQHCQEAVRLANLLHESPYQKGLIVAADYVLNRMK' A
#
# COMPACT_ATOMS: atom_id res chain seq x y z
N MET A 1 -15.06 8.33 -5.45
CA MET A 1 -14.58 8.98 -4.21
C MET A 1 -14.95 8.09 -3.03
N ILE A 2 -14.04 7.81 -2.10
CA ILE A 2 -14.39 7.13 -0.84
C ILE A 2 -15.09 8.16 0.05
N MET A 3 -16.39 8.00 0.26
CA MET A 3 -17.16 8.86 1.17
C MET A 3 -16.70 8.61 2.61
N ARG A 4 -16.10 9.63 3.24
CA ARG A 4 -15.69 9.57 4.64
C ARG A 4 -16.92 9.86 5.50
N ARG A 5 -17.33 8.88 6.32
CA ARG A 5 -18.49 8.98 7.23
C ARG A 5 -18.15 9.69 8.54
N PHE A 6 -17.55 10.87 8.45
CA PHE A 6 -17.32 11.74 9.61
C PHE A 6 -18.47 12.74 9.68
N GLN A 7 -19.13 12.83 10.83
CA GLN A 7 -20.36 13.60 11.00
C GLN A 7 -20.20 14.70 12.06
N GLU A 8 -19.35 14.49 13.05
CA GLU A 8 -19.16 15.41 14.16
C GLU A 8 -17.78 16.12 14.07
N PRO A 9 -17.67 17.36 14.58
CA PRO A 9 -16.38 18.00 14.78
C PRO A 9 -15.45 17.13 15.65
N GLY A 10 -14.22 16.89 15.21
CA GLY A 10 -13.25 16.07 15.95
C GLY A 10 -13.16 14.60 15.51
N ASP A 11 -14.06 14.14 14.63
CA ASP A 11 -14.10 12.74 14.18
C ASP A 11 -12.81 12.33 13.44
N VAL A 12 -12.22 13.25 12.66
CA VAL A 12 -11.00 12.98 11.88
C VAL A 12 -9.82 12.79 12.82
N GLU A 13 -9.67 13.67 13.80
CA GLU A 13 -8.61 13.68 14.79
C GLU A 13 -8.68 12.40 15.64
N LYS A 14 -9.87 12.07 16.13
CA LYS A 14 -10.11 10.85 16.92
C LYS A 14 -9.85 9.59 16.11
N ALA A 15 -10.30 9.53 14.86
CA ALA A 15 -10.02 8.39 13.98
C ALA A 15 -8.51 8.24 13.72
N PHE A 16 -7.80 9.34 13.49
CA PHE A 16 -6.35 9.33 13.30
C PHE A 16 -5.61 8.82 14.54
N GLU A 17 -6.01 9.26 15.73
CA GLU A 17 -5.45 8.80 17.01
C GLU A 17 -5.68 7.29 17.21
N LEU A 18 -6.90 6.81 16.95
CA LEU A 18 -7.24 5.39 17.04
C LEU A 18 -6.41 4.54 16.07
N VAL A 19 -6.20 5.02 14.84
CA VAL A 19 -5.33 4.34 13.86
C VAL A 19 -3.90 4.22 14.39
N HIS A 20 -3.34 5.27 14.99
CA HIS A 20 -1.99 5.23 15.57
C HIS A 20 -1.89 4.23 16.73
N LYS A 21 -2.89 4.23 17.62
CA LYS A 21 -2.94 3.30 18.76
C LYS A 21 -3.13 1.84 18.34
N SER A 22 -3.76 1.59 17.20
CA SER A 22 -4.10 0.23 16.72
C SER A 22 -2.96 -0.55 16.07
N ARG A 23 -1.78 0.06 15.85
CA ARG A 23 -0.73 -0.47 14.94
C ARG A 23 -1.21 -0.69 13.49
N GLY A 24 -2.35 -0.11 13.11
CA GLY A 24 -2.95 -0.28 11.78
C GLY A 24 -2.06 0.21 10.64
N LEU A 25 -1.24 1.25 10.87
CA LEU A 25 -0.28 1.75 9.88
C LEU A 25 0.81 0.72 9.57
N GLU A 26 1.42 0.14 10.61
CA GLU A 26 2.46 -0.88 10.48
C GLU A 26 1.93 -2.12 9.75
N GLN A 27 0.74 -2.60 10.15
CA GLN A 27 0.09 -3.76 9.53
C GLN A 27 -0.28 -3.49 8.07
N THR A 28 -0.78 -2.28 7.75
CA THR A 28 -1.08 -1.90 6.37
C THR A 28 0.19 -1.86 5.52
N GLN A 29 1.28 -1.30 6.05
CA GLN A 29 2.57 -1.27 5.35
C GLN A 29 3.15 -2.68 5.16
N PHE A 30 3.04 -3.55 6.17
CA PHE A 30 3.45 -4.94 6.08
C PHE A 30 2.70 -5.70 4.98
N LEU A 31 1.36 -5.62 4.97
CA LEU A 31 0.54 -6.27 3.95
C LEU A 31 0.83 -5.74 2.55
N ALA A 32 1.00 -4.42 2.40
CA ALA A 32 1.38 -3.83 1.12
C ALA A 32 2.71 -4.41 0.61
N LYS A 33 3.72 -4.55 1.49
CA LYS A 33 5.01 -5.17 1.15
C LYS A 33 4.84 -6.63 0.72
N GLN A 34 4.05 -7.43 1.45
CA GLN A 34 3.78 -8.83 1.11
C GLN A 34 3.14 -8.96 -0.28
N HIS A 35 2.13 -8.14 -0.60
CA HIS A 35 1.51 -8.15 -1.92
C HIS A 35 2.48 -7.76 -3.05
N CYS A 36 3.33 -6.77 -2.82
CA CYS A 36 4.33 -6.37 -3.83
C CYS A 36 5.41 -7.43 -4.03
N GLN A 37 5.87 -8.08 -2.96
CA GLN A 37 6.80 -9.22 -3.05
C GLN A 37 6.21 -10.36 -3.88
N GLU A 38 4.93 -10.69 -3.65
CA GLU A 38 4.25 -11.72 -4.43
C GLU A 38 4.06 -11.30 -5.90
N ALA A 39 3.74 -10.03 -6.16
CA ALA A 39 3.66 -9.51 -7.52
C ALA A 39 4.99 -9.63 -8.27
N VAL A 40 6.12 -9.32 -7.62
CA VAL A 40 7.47 -9.50 -8.18
C VAL A 40 7.76 -10.99 -8.44
N ARG A 41 7.40 -11.87 -7.50
CA ARG A 41 7.57 -13.32 -7.67
C ARG A 41 6.83 -13.83 -8.90
N LEU A 42 5.58 -13.41 -9.10
CA LEU A 42 4.77 -13.78 -10.26
C LEU A 42 5.31 -13.17 -11.56
N ALA A 43 5.77 -11.92 -11.55
CA ALA A 43 6.37 -11.28 -12.71
C ALA A 43 7.65 -12.00 -13.18
N ASN A 44 8.43 -12.59 -12.26
CA ASN A 44 9.61 -13.39 -12.60
C ASN A 44 9.28 -14.74 -13.27
N LEU A 45 8.01 -15.16 -13.31
CA LEU A 45 7.58 -16.35 -14.06
C LEU A 45 7.37 -16.07 -15.55
N LEU A 46 7.31 -14.79 -15.95
CA LEU A 46 7.11 -14.38 -17.33
C LEU A 46 8.45 -14.38 -18.09
N HIS A 47 8.37 -14.46 -19.43
CA HIS A 47 9.56 -14.34 -20.27
C HIS A 47 10.25 -12.98 -20.06
N GLU A 48 11.57 -13.00 -20.00
CA GLU A 48 12.37 -11.80 -19.83
C GLU A 48 12.08 -10.80 -20.95
N SER A 49 11.69 -9.60 -20.55
CA SER A 49 11.37 -8.52 -21.47
C SER A 49 11.41 -7.18 -20.75
N PRO A 50 11.48 -6.06 -21.49
CA PRO A 50 11.32 -4.73 -20.89
C PRO A 50 9.99 -4.58 -20.12
N TYR A 51 8.92 -5.23 -20.58
CA TYR A 51 7.60 -5.19 -19.93
C TYR A 51 7.60 -5.96 -18.60
N GLN A 52 8.24 -7.12 -18.57
CA GLN A 52 8.42 -7.91 -17.34
C GLN A 52 9.20 -7.12 -16.28
N LYS A 53 10.30 -6.47 -16.69
CA LYS A 53 11.06 -5.56 -15.81
C LYS A 53 10.20 -4.39 -15.33
N GLY A 54 9.37 -3.83 -16.20
CA GLY A 54 8.41 -2.78 -15.86
C GLY A 54 7.44 -3.18 -14.75
N LEU A 55 6.95 -4.42 -14.74
CA LEU A 55 6.08 -4.93 -13.67
C LEU A 55 6.79 -5.00 -12.31
N ILE A 56 8.07 -5.41 -12.31
CA ILE A 56 8.88 -5.45 -11.08
C ILE A 56 9.10 -4.03 -10.54
N VAL A 57 9.48 -3.09 -11.41
CA VAL A 57 9.70 -1.68 -11.03
C VAL A 57 8.41 -1.04 -10.51
N ALA A 58 7.26 -1.36 -11.11
CA ALA A 58 5.97 -0.85 -10.65
C ALA A 58 5.65 -1.30 -9.22
N ALA A 59 5.96 -2.55 -8.86
CA ALA A 59 5.75 -3.06 -7.51
C ALA A 59 6.61 -2.30 -6.47
N ASP A 60 7.87 -1.98 -6.81
CA ASP A 60 8.73 -1.15 -5.95
C ASP A 60 8.21 0.29 -5.82
N TYR A 61 7.80 0.89 -6.94
CA TYR A 61 7.29 2.26 -6.99
C TYR A 61 6.04 2.46 -6.10
N VAL A 62 5.15 1.47 -6.04
CA VAL A 62 3.95 1.53 -5.18
C VAL A 62 4.30 1.61 -3.70
N LEU A 63 5.37 0.92 -3.27
CA LEU A 63 5.85 0.93 -1.88
C LEU A 63 6.64 2.19 -1.54
N ASN A 64 7.45 2.68 -2.48
CA ASN A 64 8.39 3.78 -2.28
C ASN A 64 7.90 5.12 -2.85
N ARG A 65 6.59 5.25 -3.11
CA ARG A 65 6.01 6.51 -3.60
C ARG A 65 6.34 7.64 -2.62
N MET A 66 7.28 8.51 -3.00
CA MET A 66 7.42 9.80 -2.34
C MET A 66 6.22 10.64 -2.77
N LYS A 67 5.60 11.33 -1.81
CA LYS A 67 4.61 12.37 -2.11
C LYS A 67 5.32 13.68 -2.40
#